data_AF-A0A2N6SX29-F1
#
_entry.id   AF-A0A2N6SX29-F1
#
_cell.length_a   1.000
_cell.length_b   1.000
_cell.length_c   1.000
_cell.angle_alpha   90.00
_cell.angle_beta   90.00
_cell.angle_gamma   90.00
#
_symmetry.space_group_name_H-M   'P 1'
#
loop_
_entity.id
_entity.type
_entity.pdbx_description
1 polymer ?
#
loop_
_entity_poly.entity_id
_entity_poly.type
_entity_poly.pdbx_seq_one_letter_code
_entity_poly.pdbx_strand_id
1 'polypeptide(L)'
;MDASIDATTEVTSGAAGRRSFVKGVTVIGERAVEKIVAAAIDSVPGTVSAGSALNRIAGRAYPRVDVQVDARGGSVTVETDVAVSWPAPVRDIARIVRGTVAERVRATTGLKVARCDVRVSTIVGADGDRPWSRVTRDEVLNHDLAPRLRTPAATPLRLRSAGAPRSEPTPRRRVR
;
A
#
# COMPACT_ATOMS: atom_id res chain seq x y z
N MET A 1 -32.63 -61.64 -26.27
CA MET A 1 -32.74 -60.55 -25.27
C MET A 1 -31.49 -60.59 -24.42
N ASP A 2 -30.53 -59.69 -24.48
CA ASP A 2 -30.16 -58.63 -25.43
C ASP A 2 -28.72 -58.27 -25.05
N ALA A 3 -27.89 -57.97 -26.05
CA ALA A 3 -26.60 -57.33 -25.87
C ALA A 3 -26.79 -55.81 -25.92
N SER A 4 -26.10 -55.05 -25.07
CA SER A 4 -25.71 -53.65 -25.31
C SER A 4 -24.89 -53.17 -24.11
N ILE A 5 -23.56 -53.14 -24.20
CA ILE A 5 -22.71 -52.04 -24.70
C ILE A 5 -22.61 -50.86 -23.72
N ASP A 6 -21.39 -50.79 -23.20
CA ASP A 6 -20.60 -49.69 -22.65
C ASP A 6 -20.98 -48.28 -23.13
N ALA A 7 -21.05 -47.33 -22.20
CA ALA A 7 -21.04 -45.90 -22.49
C ALA A 7 -20.23 -45.16 -21.41
N THR A 8 -18.92 -45.41 -21.41
CA THR A 8 -17.92 -44.44 -20.96
C THR A 8 -18.07 -43.17 -21.79
N THR A 9 -18.61 -42.10 -21.21
CA THR A 9 -18.63 -40.78 -21.84
C THR A 9 -17.26 -40.11 -21.68
N GLU A 10 -16.37 -40.37 -22.65
CA GLU A 10 -15.25 -39.49 -22.95
C GLU A 10 -15.80 -38.14 -23.47
N VAL A 11 -15.77 -37.13 -22.60
CA VAL A 11 -15.87 -35.74 -23.04
C VAL A 11 -14.52 -35.35 -23.65
N THR A 12 -14.37 -35.65 -24.94
CA THR A 12 -13.32 -35.09 -25.79
C THR A 12 -13.59 -33.58 -25.96
N SER A 13 -12.99 -32.77 -25.09
CA SER A 13 -12.80 -31.34 -25.33
C SER A 13 -11.36 -31.14 -25.80
N GLY A 14 -11.24 -30.76 -27.07
CA GLY A 14 -9.99 -30.65 -27.80
C GLY A 14 -8.92 -29.82 -27.08
N ALA A 15 -7.67 -30.25 -27.26
CA ALA A 15 -6.47 -29.66 -26.72
C ALA A 15 -6.28 -28.18 -27.12
N ALA A 16 -6.92 -27.28 -26.38
CA ALA A 16 -6.50 -25.89 -26.30
C ALA A 16 -5.34 -25.81 -25.31
N GLY A 17 -4.11 -25.67 -25.83
CA GLY A 17 -2.90 -25.56 -25.04
C GLY A 17 -3.06 -24.58 -23.89
N ARG A 18 -3.07 -25.10 -22.66
CA ARG A 18 -3.09 -24.32 -21.41
C ARG A 18 -1.79 -23.54 -21.31
N ARG A 19 -1.77 -22.35 -21.90
CA ARG A 19 -0.70 -21.37 -21.65
C ARG A 19 -0.82 -20.94 -20.19
N SER A 20 0.07 -21.45 -19.36
CA SER A 20 0.24 -20.97 -17.99
C SER A 20 0.65 -19.50 -18.06
N PHE A 21 -0.23 -18.60 -17.61
CA PHE A 21 0.16 -17.21 -17.41
C PHE A 21 1.14 -17.17 -16.23
N VAL A 22 2.35 -16.67 -16.46
CA VAL A 22 3.25 -16.31 -15.38
C VAL A 22 2.55 -15.21 -14.57
N LYS A 23 2.28 -15.45 -13.29
CA LYS A 23 1.74 -14.40 -12.43
C LYS A 23 2.78 -13.29 -12.33
N GLY A 24 2.36 -12.05 -12.62
CA GLY A 24 3.19 -10.88 -12.39
C GLY A 24 3.52 -10.75 -10.90
N VAL A 25 4.78 -10.42 -10.59
CA VAL A 25 5.20 -10.08 -9.23
C VAL A 25 5.04 -8.58 -9.05
N THR A 26 4.35 -8.16 -8.00
CA THR A 26 4.27 -6.75 -7.60
C THR A 26 5.29 -6.49 -6.51
N VAL A 27 6.26 -5.63 -6.80
CA VAL A 27 7.25 -5.16 -5.81
C VAL A 27 6.87 -3.75 -5.38
N ILE A 28 6.57 -3.60 -4.08
CA ILE A 28 6.25 -2.30 -3.49
C ILE A 28 7.52 -1.79 -2.81
N GLY A 29 8.10 -0.72 -3.35
CA GLY A 29 9.29 -0.10 -2.75
C GLY A 29 8.96 0.69 -1.48
N GLU A 30 9.95 0.85 -0.61
CA GLU A 30 9.87 1.61 0.66
C GLU A 30 9.27 3.00 0.45
N ARG A 31 9.73 3.71 -0.59
CA ARG A 31 9.23 5.05 -0.93
C ARG A 31 7.73 5.10 -1.23
N ALA A 32 7.15 4.01 -1.74
CA ALA A 32 5.70 3.93 -1.94
C ALA A 32 4.99 3.76 -0.59
N VAL A 33 5.53 2.93 0.31
CA VAL A 33 5.00 2.73 1.66
C VAL A 33 5.08 4.01 2.48
N GLU A 34 6.20 4.74 2.42
CA GLU A 34 6.35 6.05 3.09
C GLU A 34 5.25 7.03 2.69
N LYS A 35 4.89 7.10 1.40
CA LYS A 35 3.79 7.97 0.92
C LYS A 35 2.44 7.53 1.46
N ILE A 36 2.20 6.22 1.54
CA ILE A 36 0.98 5.67 2.11
C ILE A 36 0.88 6.02 3.60
N VAL A 37 1.97 5.88 4.35
CA VAL A 37 2.06 6.23 5.76
C VAL A 37 1.85 7.73 5.98
N ALA A 38 2.53 8.59 5.21
CA ALA A 38 2.35 10.04 5.31
C ALA A 38 0.89 10.45 5.05
N ALA A 39 0.26 9.88 4.02
CA ALA A 39 -1.16 10.11 3.74
C ALA A 39 -2.09 9.54 4.82
N ALA A 40 -1.69 8.48 5.52
CA ALA A 40 -2.40 7.94 6.68
C ALA A 40 -2.38 8.93 7.83
N ILE A 41 -1.19 9.44 8.18
CA ILE A 41 -0.98 10.41 9.25
C ILE A 41 -1.81 11.67 8.98
N ASP A 42 -1.70 12.23 7.78
CA ASP A 42 -2.41 13.46 7.37
C ASP A 42 -3.94 13.35 7.45
N SER A 43 -4.49 12.14 7.48
CA SER A 43 -5.93 11.93 7.63
C SER A 43 -6.42 11.94 9.09
N VAL A 44 -5.51 11.81 10.07
CA VAL A 44 -5.87 11.78 11.48
C VAL A 44 -6.16 13.21 11.97
N PRO A 45 -7.32 13.46 12.59
CA PRO A 45 -7.65 14.75 13.18
C PRO A 45 -6.56 15.24 14.15
N GLY A 46 -6.17 16.51 13.99
CA GLY A 46 -5.18 17.17 14.84
C GLY A 46 -3.72 16.92 14.48
N THR A 47 -3.43 16.18 13.42
CA THR A 47 -2.08 16.16 12.81
C THR A 47 -1.92 17.35 11.86
N VAL A 48 -0.68 17.80 11.67
CA VAL A 48 -0.33 18.89 10.74
C VAL A 48 0.40 18.31 9.53
N SER A 49 -0.13 18.58 8.33
CA SER A 49 0.34 18.02 7.05
C SER A 49 1.56 18.72 6.45
N ALA A 50 2.30 17.96 5.63
CA ALA A 50 3.53 18.33 4.90
C ALA A 50 3.42 19.64 4.11
N GLY A 51 2.26 19.91 3.52
CA GLY A 51 2.00 21.08 2.68
C GLY A 51 1.34 22.26 3.39
N SER A 52 1.05 22.16 4.68
CA SER A 52 0.37 23.25 5.38
C SER A 52 1.30 24.46 5.54
N ALA A 53 0.76 25.67 5.38
CA ALA A 53 1.49 26.90 5.72
C ALA A 53 2.04 26.87 7.16
N LEU A 54 1.46 26.05 8.04
CA LEU A 54 1.94 25.72 9.38
C LEU A 54 3.35 25.10 9.42
N ASN A 55 3.77 24.31 8.43
CA ASN A 55 5.12 23.74 8.43
C ASN A 55 6.22 24.80 8.27
N ARG A 56 5.88 25.97 7.69
CA ARG A 56 6.78 27.13 7.69
C ARG A 56 6.95 27.72 9.10
N ILE A 57 5.89 27.67 9.92
CA ILE A 57 5.92 28.12 11.31
C ILE A 57 6.67 27.11 12.19
N ALA A 58 6.47 25.81 11.96
CA ALA A 58 7.20 24.74 12.66
C ALA A 58 8.67 24.60 12.22
N GLY A 59 9.13 25.39 11.23
CA GLY A 59 10.51 25.43 10.73
C GLY A 59 10.99 24.13 10.04
N ARG A 60 10.12 23.13 9.91
CA ARG A 60 10.43 21.75 9.48
C ARG A 60 9.20 21.12 8.81
N ALA A 61 9.43 20.34 7.74
CA ALA A 61 8.35 19.57 7.10
C ALA A 61 7.99 18.32 7.92
N TYR A 62 6.72 18.19 8.29
CA TYR A 62 6.09 17.06 8.97
C TYR A 62 4.90 16.55 8.17
N PRO A 63 4.55 15.26 8.19
CA PRO A 63 5.20 14.18 8.94
C PRO A 63 6.53 13.75 8.32
N ARG A 64 7.49 13.35 9.17
CA ARG A 64 8.69 12.62 8.71
C ARG A 64 8.42 11.15 8.89
N VAL A 65 8.74 10.38 7.86
CA VAL A 65 8.48 8.94 7.86
C VAL A 65 9.74 8.26 7.37
N ASP A 66 10.21 7.30 8.16
CA ASP A 66 11.22 6.32 7.78
C ASP A 66 10.57 4.94 7.80
N VAL A 67 10.76 4.18 6.72
CA VAL A 67 10.16 2.87 6.51
C VAL A 67 11.23 1.87 6.16
N GLN A 68 11.23 0.76 6.89
CA GLN A 68 12.06 -0.40 6.59
C GLN A 68 11.15 -1.57 6.22
N VAL A 69 11.33 -2.10 5.00
CA VAL A 69 10.62 -3.30 4.54
C VAL A 69 11.53 -4.51 4.76
N ASP A 70 11.01 -5.54 5.43
CA ASP A 70 11.75 -6.79 5.61
C ASP A 70 12.11 -7.41 4.25
N ALA A 71 13.35 -7.91 4.11
CA ALA A 71 13.87 -8.49 2.88
C ALA A 71 13.08 -9.72 2.39
N ARG A 72 12.39 -10.42 3.30
CA ARG A 72 11.48 -11.53 2.97
C ARG A 72 10.08 -11.07 2.53
N GLY A 73 9.83 -9.76 2.50
CA GLY A 73 8.68 -9.11 1.86
C GLY A 73 7.36 -9.20 2.62
N GLY A 74 7.37 -9.55 3.91
CA GLY A 74 6.14 -9.82 4.68
C GLY A 74 5.78 -8.79 5.75
N SER A 75 6.73 -7.94 6.15
CA SER A 75 6.50 -6.99 7.24
C SER A 75 7.23 -5.66 7.05
N VAL A 76 6.72 -4.64 7.73
CA VAL A 76 7.22 -3.26 7.67
C VAL A 76 7.40 -2.72 9.07
N THR A 77 8.52 -2.03 9.30
CA THR A 77 8.74 -1.19 10.48
C THR A 77 8.64 0.27 10.05
N VAL A 78 7.95 1.08 10.86
CA VAL A 78 7.71 2.49 10.60
C VAL A 78 8.18 3.31 11.79
N GLU A 79 9.03 4.30 11.54
CA GLU A 79 9.34 5.36 12.48
C GLU A 79 8.83 6.68 11.93
N THR A 80 8.11 7.45 12.75
CA THR A 80 7.56 8.72 12.31
C THR A 80 7.61 9.81 13.36
N ASP A 81 7.99 11.01 12.92
CA ASP A 81 7.85 12.24 13.68
C ASP A 81 6.63 13.02 13.16
N VAL A 82 5.72 13.38 14.07
CA VAL A 82 4.49 14.11 13.74
C VAL A 82 4.43 15.46 14.45
N ALA A 83 3.76 16.39 13.79
CA ALA A 83 3.35 17.67 14.34
C ALA A 83 1.87 17.62 14.69
N VAL A 84 1.49 18.15 15.86
CA VAL A 84 0.09 18.15 16.31
C VAL A 84 -0.38 19.56 16.64
N SER A 85 -1.69 19.78 16.54
CA SER A 85 -2.31 21.05 16.91
C SER A 85 -2.59 21.18 18.39
N TRP A 86 -2.46 22.40 18.91
CA TRP A 86 -3.02 22.78 20.20
C TRP A 86 -4.36 23.50 20.02
N PRO A 87 -5.38 23.28 20.87
CA PRO A 87 -5.47 22.27 21.93
C PRO A 87 -5.97 20.90 21.43
N ALA A 88 -5.26 19.81 21.77
CA ALA A 88 -5.60 18.44 21.35
C ALA A 88 -5.12 17.34 22.33
N PRO A 89 -5.75 16.15 22.33
CA PRO A 89 -5.36 15.00 23.14
C PRO A 89 -4.21 14.22 22.50
N VAL A 90 -2.98 14.73 22.66
CA VAL A 90 -1.77 14.23 21.97
C VAL A 90 -1.54 12.72 22.10
N ARG A 91 -1.78 12.13 23.28
CA ARG A 91 -1.62 10.69 23.51
C ARG A 91 -2.61 9.85 22.69
N ASP A 92 -3.84 10.32 22.58
CA ASP A 92 -4.88 9.64 21.79
C ASP A 92 -4.57 9.78 20.30
N ILE A 93 -4.10 10.94 19.85
CA ILE A 93 -3.66 11.14 18.46
C ILE A 93 -2.54 10.17 18.11
N ALA A 94 -1.48 10.07 18.91
CA ALA A 94 -0.38 9.15 18.62
C ALA A 94 -0.82 7.68 18.57
N ARG A 95 -1.78 7.29 19.42
CA ARG A 95 -2.38 5.94 19.39
C ARG A 95 -3.18 5.70 18.12
N ILE A 96 -4.02 6.66 17.73
CA ILE A 96 -4.86 6.56 16.54
C ILE A 96 -4.00 6.58 15.27
N VAL A 97 -2.97 7.41 15.20
CA VAL A 97 -1.98 7.40 14.11
C VAL A 97 -1.38 6.02 13.92
N ARG A 98 -0.93 5.34 14.99
CA ARG A 98 -0.41 3.96 14.87
C ARG A 98 -1.45 3.01 14.28
N GLY A 99 -2.70 3.10 14.72
CA GLY A 99 -3.81 2.29 14.20
C GLY A 99 -4.10 2.57 12.72
N THR A 100 -4.23 3.84 12.34
CA THR A 100 -4.50 4.28 10.97
C THR A 100 -3.36 3.87 10.03
N VAL A 101 -2.10 4.00 10.46
CA VAL A 101 -0.94 3.58 9.67
C VAL A 101 -0.95 2.08 9.45
N ALA A 102 -1.13 1.29 10.51
CA ALA A 102 -1.16 -0.16 10.43
C ALA A 102 -2.23 -0.66 9.46
N GLU A 103 -3.46 -0.13 9.60
CA GLU A 103 -4.56 -0.54 8.73
C GLU A 103 -4.40 -0.02 7.31
N ARG A 104 -3.93 1.21 7.10
CA ARG A 104 -3.75 1.76 5.76
C ARG A 104 -2.66 1.04 4.97
N VAL A 105 -1.54 0.72 5.61
CA VAL A 105 -0.46 -0.07 4.98
C VAL A 105 -1.00 -1.46 4.62
N ARG A 106 -1.68 -2.12 5.55
CA ARG A 106 -2.30 -3.43 5.31
C ARG A 106 -3.30 -3.40 4.15
N ALA A 107 -4.23 -2.45 4.16
CA ALA A 107 -5.27 -2.34 3.14
C ALA A 107 -4.72 -2.02 1.75
N THR A 108 -3.67 -1.19 1.67
CA THR A 108 -3.11 -0.74 0.38
C THR A 108 -2.09 -1.71 -0.21
N THR A 109 -1.31 -2.37 0.65
CA THR A 109 -0.14 -3.15 0.22
C THR A 109 -0.24 -4.65 0.55
N GLY A 110 -1.11 -5.03 1.48
CA GLY A 110 -1.15 -6.38 2.05
C GLY A 110 -0.05 -6.65 3.10
N LEU A 111 0.90 -5.73 3.30
CA LEU A 111 1.99 -5.87 4.26
C LEU A 111 1.50 -5.67 5.70
N LYS A 112 2.11 -6.40 6.64
CA LYS A 112 1.85 -6.22 8.07
C LYS A 112 2.84 -5.23 8.68
N VAL A 113 2.35 -4.23 9.40
CA VAL A 113 3.22 -3.35 10.19
C VAL A 113 3.61 -4.09 11.46
N ALA A 114 4.88 -4.45 11.59
CA ALA A 114 5.42 -5.15 12.76
C ALA A 114 5.61 -4.19 13.94
N ARG A 115 6.03 -2.95 13.64
CA ARG A 115 6.25 -1.89 14.63
C ARG A 115 5.98 -0.53 13.98
N CYS A 116 5.33 0.35 14.75
CA CYS A 116 5.10 1.74 14.36
C CYS A 116 5.39 2.65 15.55
N ASP A 117 6.52 3.34 15.51
CA ASP A 117 6.91 4.31 16.52
C ASP A 117 6.49 5.70 16.08
N VAL A 118 5.68 6.37 16.91
CA VAL A 118 5.17 7.71 16.66
C VAL A 118 5.72 8.66 17.71
N ARG A 119 6.59 9.56 17.28
CA ARG A 119 7.13 10.65 18.10
C ARG A 119 6.39 11.94 17.76
N VAL A 120 5.93 12.65 18.79
CA VAL A 120 5.36 13.99 18.62
C VAL A 120 6.50 14.99 18.81
N SER A 121 6.99 15.55 17.70
CA SER A 121 8.20 16.38 17.70
C SER A 121 7.91 17.87 17.80
N THR A 122 6.67 18.29 17.51
CA THR A 122 6.26 19.68 17.66
C THR A 122 4.76 19.78 17.95
N ILE A 123 4.40 20.78 18.75
CA ILE A 123 3.02 21.18 19.01
C ILE A 123 2.89 22.60 18.45
N VAL A 124 2.02 22.78 17.48
CA VAL A 124 1.85 24.05 16.79
C VAL A 124 0.62 24.76 17.37
N GLY A 125 0.62 26.09 17.40
CA GLY A 125 -0.47 26.89 17.96
C GLY A 125 -0.44 27.07 19.48
N ALA A 126 0.62 26.62 20.15
CA ALA A 126 0.84 26.87 21.57
C ALA A 126 1.15 28.36 21.87
N ASP A 127 1.62 29.11 20.87
CA ASP A 127 2.11 30.49 21.02
C ASP A 127 1.00 31.56 21.00
N GLY A 128 -0.28 31.17 20.84
CA GLY A 128 -1.44 32.04 21.08
C GLY A 128 -1.89 32.97 19.94
N ASP A 129 -1.11 33.14 18.86
CA ASP A 129 -1.38 34.14 17.81
C ASP A 129 -2.51 33.80 16.82
N ARG A 130 -3.04 32.57 16.83
CA ARG A 130 -4.27 32.22 16.09
C ARG A 130 -5.18 31.35 16.94
N PRO A 131 -6.51 31.55 16.90
CA PRO A 131 -7.45 30.61 17.48
C PRO A 131 -7.45 29.34 16.64
N TRP A 132 -6.93 28.27 17.22
CA TRP A 132 -6.94 26.95 16.60
C TRP A 132 -8.19 26.22 17.05
N SER A 133 -8.87 25.55 16.12
CA SER A 133 -10.01 24.71 16.49
C SER A 133 -9.51 23.60 17.40
N ARG A 134 -10.09 23.51 18.60
CA ARG A 134 -9.82 22.42 19.53
C ARG A 134 -10.15 21.10 18.83
N VAL A 135 -9.23 20.16 18.92
CA VAL A 135 -9.46 18.79 18.51
C VAL A 135 -9.94 18.03 19.73
N THR A 136 -11.14 17.46 19.66
CA THR A 136 -11.70 16.73 20.79
C THR A 136 -11.18 15.30 20.83
N ARG A 137 -11.24 14.67 22.02
CA ARG A 137 -10.94 13.24 22.15
C ARG A 137 -11.88 12.40 21.29
N ASP A 138 -13.17 12.73 21.28
CA ASP A 138 -14.16 11.97 20.53
C ASP A 138 -13.91 12.03 19.02
N GLU A 139 -13.53 13.20 18.47
CA GLU A 139 -13.12 13.31 17.06
C GLU A 139 -11.96 12.39 16.71
N VAL A 140 -10.97 12.30 17.60
CA VAL A 140 -9.78 11.46 17.39
C VAL A 140 -10.15 9.98 17.52
N LEU A 141 -10.93 9.60 18.53
CA LEU A 141 -11.31 8.20 18.77
C LEU A 141 -12.28 7.66 17.71
N ASN A 142 -13.13 8.51 17.15
CA ASN A 142 -14.09 8.15 16.11
C ASN A 142 -13.48 8.22 14.69
N HIS A 143 -12.18 8.51 14.57
CA HIS A 143 -11.50 8.53 13.28
C HIS A 143 -11.50 7.14 12.62
N ASP A 144 -11.93 7.08 11.36
CA ASP A 144 -11.91 5.86 10.57
C ASP A 144 -10.48 5.44 10.22
N LEU A 145 -10.02 4.34 10.85
CA LEU A 145 -8.70 3.78 10.61
C LEU A 145 -8.59 3.14 9.21
N ALA A 146 -9.72 2.75 8.60
CA ALA A 146 -9.80 1.93 7.40
C ALA A 146 -10.55 2.67 6.27
N PRO A 147 -9.97 3.75 5.72
CA PRO A 147 -10.62 4.48 4.64
C PRO A 147 -10.87 3.57 3.44
N ARG A 148 -12.01 3.77 2.79
CA ARG A 148 -12.35 3.03 1.56
C ARG A 148 -11.36 3.39 0.46
N LEU A 149 -10.51 2.44 0.09
CA LEU A 149 -9.66 2.57 -1.08
C LEU A 149 -10.52 2.56 -2.35
N ARG A 150 -10.27 3.51 -3.25
CA ARG A 150 -10.93 3.52 -4.56
C ARG A 150 -10.21 2.55 -5.48
N THR A 151 -10.97 1.63 -6.09
CA THR A 151 -10.44 0.76 -7.14
C THR A 151 -10.08 1.61 -8.35
N PRO A 152 -8.82 1.60 -8.82
CA PRO A 152 -8.46 2.32 -10.03
C PRO A 152 -9.15 1.67 -11.24
N ALA A 153 -9.82 2.48 -12.06
CA ALA A 153 -10.32 2.04 -13.36
C ALA A 153 -9.14 1.97 -14.33
N ALA A 154 -8.82 0.77 -14.81
CA ALA A 154 -7.73 0.56 -15.77
C ALA A 154 -8.29 0.13 -17.11
N THR A 155 -7.87 0.81 -18.18
CA THR A 155 -8.09 0.33 -19.56
C THR A 155 -7.04 -0.74 -19.85
N PRO A 156 -7.41 -1.99 -20.18
CA PRO A 156 -6.45 -3.05 -20.39
C PRO A 156 -5.50 -2.71 -21.55
N LEU A 157 -4.20 -2.90 -21.31
CA LEU A 157 -3.19 -2.73 -22.35
C LEU A 157 -3.42 -3.77 -23.46
N ARG A 158 -3.45 -3.34 -24.72
CA ARG A 158 -3.52 -4.25 -25.86
C ARG A 158 -2.24 -5.08 -25.92
N LEU A 159 -2.33 -6.34 -25.49
CA LEU A 159 -1.24 -7.30 -25.59
C LEU A 159 -0.96 -7.56 -27.08
N ARG A 160 0.26 -7.25 -27.53
CA ARG A 160 0.79 -7.79 -28.79
C ARG A 160 1.52 -9.08 -28.45
N SER A 161 1.16 -10.18 -29.10
CA SER A 161 1.93 -11.40 -29.02
C SER A 161 3.33 -11.13 -29.57
N ALA A 162 4.37 -11.33 -28.75
CA ALA A 162 5.73 -11.39 -29.28
C ALA A 162 5.81 -12.61 -30.19
N GLY A 163 6.05 -12.40 -31.49
CA GLY A 163 6.41 -13.49 -32.38
C GLY A 163 7.77 -14.02 -31.94
N ALA A 164 7.85 -15.31 -31.62
CA ALA A 164 9.14 -15.94 -31.33
C ALA A 164 10.05 -15.80 -32.57
N PRO A 165 11.34 -15.44 -32.42
CA PRO A 165 12.26 -15.48 -33.55
C PRO A 165 12.27 -16.91 -34.11
N ARG A 166 12.01 -17.03 -35.41
CA ARG A 166 12.07 -18.30 -36.13
C ARG A 166 13.50 -18.82 -36.00
N SER A 167 13.70 -19.88 -35.21
CA SER A 167 14.98 -20.57 -35.15
C SER A 167 15.25 -21.17 -36.53
N GLU A 168 16.23 -20.63 -37.25
CA GLU A 168 16.72 -21.26 -38.47
C GLU A 168 17.33 -22.62 -38.11
N PRO A 169 16.97 -23.70 -38.83
CA PRO A 169 17.56 -24.99 -38.59
C PRO A 169 19.06 -24.93 -38.89
N THR A 170 19.88 -25.17 -37.87
CA THR A 170 21.33 -25.30 -38.00
C THR A 170 21.65 -26.35 -39.06
N PRO A 171 22.41 -26.03 -40.14
CA PRO A 171 22.74 -27.01 -41.16
C PRO A 171 23.59 -28.12 -40.54
N ARG A 172 23.09 -29.36 -40.65
CA ARG A 172 23.84 -30.55 -40.21
C ARG A 172 25.05 -30.72 -41.11
N ARG A 173 26.23 -30.37 -40.59
CA ARG A 173 27.52 -30.65 -41.22
C ARG A 173 27.69 -32.18 -41.32
N ARG A 174 27.55 -32.73 -42.53
CA ARG A 174 27.93 -34.13 -42.80
C ARG A 174 29.43 -34.26 -42.58
N VAL A 175 29.81 -35.08 -41.60
CA VAL A 175 31.19 -35.56 -41.46
C VAL A 175 31.37 -36.68 -42.50
N ARG A 176 32.43 -36.56 -43.29
CA ARG A 176 32.81 -37.48 -44.36
C ARG A 176 33.74 -38.56 -43.83
#